data_AF-A0A925WX53-F1
#
_entry.id   AF-A0A925WX53-F1
#
_cell.length_a   1.000
_cell.length_b   1.000
_cell.length_c   1.000
_cell.angle_alpha   90.00
_cell.angle_beta   90.00
_cell.angle_gamma   90.00
#
_symmetry.space_group_name_H-M   'P 1'
#
loop_
_entity.id
_entity.type
_entity.pdbx_description
1 polymer ?
#
loop_
_entity_poly.entity_id
_entity_poly.type
_entity_poly.pdbx_seq_one_letter_code
_entity_poly.pdbx_strand_id
1 'polypeptide(L)' 'EAHLASDHVHADAEYIEHVLPKDVLARLEQMLDHPKADPHGRAIPTSSL' A
#
# COMPACT_ATOMS: atom_id res chain seq x y z
N GLU A 1 -15.72 -7.75 -1.56
CA GLU A 1 -15.82 -6.29 -1.37
C GLU A 1 -15.45 -5.89 0.06
N ALA A 2 -14.24 -5.35 0.26
CA ALA A 2 -13.85 -4.78 1.54
C ALA A 2 -14.42 -3.35 1.63
N HIS A 3 -15.56 -3.19 2.31
CA HIS A 3 -16.07 -1.88 2.72
C HIS A 3 -15.27 -1.38 3.94
N LEU A 4 -14.02 -0.95 3.71
CA LEU A 4 -13.28 -0.18 4.70
C LEU A 4 -13.73 1.27 4.57
N ALA A 5 -14.29 1.85 5.63
CA ALA A 5 -14.52 3.28 5.70
C ALA A 5 -13.22 3.99 5.30
N SER A 6 -13.33 4.96 4.38
CA SER A 6 -12.21 5.57 3.63
C SER A 6 -11.06 6.15 4.48
N ASP A 7 -11.15 6.13 5.80
CA ASP A 7 -10.18 6.69 6.73
C ASP A 7 -9.51 5.68 7.68
N HIS A 8 -10.05 4.47 7.87
CA HIS A 8 -9.58 3.62 8.99
C HIS A 8 -8.18 3.06 8.77
N VAL A 9 -7.77 2.83 7.53
CA VAL A 9 -6.44 2.29 7.21
C VAL A 9 -5.40 3.38 6.97
N HIS A 10 -5.82 4.65 6.82
CA HIS A 10 -4.90 5.72 6.46
C HIS A 10 -3.94 6.05 7.61
N ALA A 11 -4.46 6.17 8.83
CA ALA A 11 -3.64 6.44 10.03
C ALA A 11 -2.60 5.34 10.30
N ASP A 12 -2.99 4.08 10.17
CA ASP A 12 -2.06 2.96 10.33
C ASP A 12 -1.03 2.91 9.19
N ALA A 13 -1.46 3.18 7.94
CA ALA A 13 -0.58 3.22 6.79
C ALA A 13 0.49 4.33 6.90
N GLU A 14 0.13 5.52 7.38
CA GLU A 14 1.06 6.64 7.60
C GLU A 14 2.16 6.28 8.59
N TYR A 15 1.86 5.51 9.64
CA TYR A 15 2.90 5.02 10.54
C TYR A 15 3.77 3.93 9.88
N ILE A 16 3.12 2.96 9.24
CA ILE A 16 3.80 1.79 8.65
C ILE A 16 4.77 2.20 7.54
N GLU A 17 4.41 3.16 6.67
CA GLU A 17 5.25 3.57 5.54
C GLU A 17 6.65 4.08 5.95
N HIS A 18 6.77 4.67 7.15
CA HIS A 18 8.04 5.18 7.66
C HIS A 18 8.96 4.08 8.19
N VAL A 19 8.42 2.90 8.49
CA VAL A 19 9.15 1.79 9.11
C VAL A 19 9.19 0.54 8.24
N LEU A 20 8.50 0.53 7.09
CA LEU A 20 8.41 -0.61 6.18
C LEU A 20 9.72 -0.81 5.40
N PRO A 21 10.46 -1.91 5.62
CA PRO A 21 11.69 -2.18 4.89
C PRO A 21 11.44 -2.50 3.40
N LYS A 22 12.43 -2.21 2.53
CA LYS A 22 12.30 -2.40 1.07
C LYS A 22 12.05 -3.86 0.65
N ASP A 23 12.64 -4.82 1.35
CA ASP A 23 12.45 -6.25 1.10
C ASP A 23 11.04 -6.71 1.46
N VAL A 24 10.49 -6.20 2.57
CA VAL A 24 9.09 -6.43 2.95
C VAL A 24 8.14 -5.81 1.91
N LEU A 25 8.44 -4.59 1.44
CA LEU A 25 7.66 -3.92 0.40
C LEU A 25 7.63 -4.75 -0.90
N ALA A 26 8.79 -5.23 -1.38
CA ALA A 26 8.86 -6.06 -2.58
C ALA A 26 8.04 -7.36 -2.44
N ARG A 27 8.09 -8.00 -1.26
CA ARG A 27 7.28 -9.19 -0.97
C ARG A 27 5.78 -8.86 -0.95
N LEU A 28 5.40 -7.71 -0.39
CA LEU A 28 4.01 -7.26 -0.34
C LEU A 28 3.45 -7.02 -1.76
N GLU A 29 4.23 -6.37 -2.64
CA GLU A 29 3.84 -6.17 -4.03
C GLU A 29 3.58 -7.50 -4.76
N GLN A 30 4.45 -8.50 -4.56
CA GLN A 30 4.27 -9.84 -5.12
C GLN A 30 3.01 -10.54 -4.57
N MET A 31 2.78 -10.45 -3.27
CA MET A 31 1.62 -11.06 -2.61
C MET A 31 0.29 -10.46 -3.09
N LEU A 32 0.30 -9.20 -3.51
CA LEU A 32 -0.87 -8.46 -3.99
C LEU A 32 -1.01 -8.43 -5.51
N ASP A 33 -0.22 -9.22 -6.25
CA ASP A 33 -0.21 -9.26 -7.72
C ASP A 33 0.05 -7.88 -8.37
N HIS A 34 1.04 -7.16 -7.85
CA HIS A 34 1.53 -5.88 -8.38
C HIS A 34 0.42 -4.82 -8.65
N PRO A 35 -0.37 -4.44 -7.63
CA PRO A 35 -1.49 -3.52 -7.80
C PRO A 35 -1.03 -2.15 -8.31
N LYS A 36 -1.90 -1.47 -9.07
CA LYS A 36 -1.61 -0.14 -9.65
C LYS A 36 -2.34 1.01 -8.97
N ALA A 37 -3.29 0.71 -8.09
CA ALA A 37 -4.05 1.69 -7.34
C ALA A 37 -4.21 1.27 -5.88
N ASP A 38 -4.28 2.25 -4.99
CA ASP A 38 -4.63 2.05 -3.58
C ASP A 38 -6.12 1.73 -3.42
N PRO A 39 -6.58 1.32 -2.22
CA PRO A 39 -8.00 1.07 -1.94
C PRO A 39 -8.94 2.28 -2.17
N HIS A 40 -8.41 3.48 -2.38
CA HIS A 40 -9.16 4.71 -2.66
C HIS A 40 -9.12 5.11 -4.15
N GLY A 41 -8.51 4.29 -5.00
CA GLY A 41 -8.41 4.51 -6.44
C GLY A 41 -7.30 5.47 -6.87
N ARG A 42 -6.39 5.87 -5.98
CA ARG A 42 -5.21 6.67 -6.34
C ARG A 42 -4.12 5.77 -6.90
N ALA A 43 -3.42 6.24 -7.93
CA ALA A 43 -2.32 5.48 -8.50
C ALA A 43 -1.20 5.26 -7.48
N ILE A 44 -0.72 4.02 -7.34
CA ILE A 44 0.45 3.69 -6.54
C ILE A 44 1.68 4.19 -7.32
N PRO A 45 2.54 5.04 -6.73
CA PRO A 45 3.74 5.51 -7.40
C PRO A 45 4.65 4.33 -7.72
N THR A 46 5.07 4.21 -8.97
CA THR A 46 6.21 3.34 -9.29
C THR A 46 7.45 4.03 -8.75
N SER A 47 8.03 3.52 -7.67
CA SER A 47 9.42 3.85 -7.37
C SER A 47 10.23 3.42 -8.58
N SER A 48 10.83 4.38 -9.30
CA SER A 48 11.98 4.05 -10.14
C SER A 48 13.01 3.43 -9.20
N LEU A 49 13.09 2.10 -9.19
CA LEU A 49 14.07 1.35 -8.40
C LEU A 49 15.49 1.83 -8.69
#